data_AF-N1PPD9-F1
#
_entry.id   AF-N1PPD9-F1
#
_cell.length_a   1.000
_cell.length_b   1.000
_cell.length_c   1.000
_cell.angle_alpha   90.00
_cell.angle_beta   90.00
_cell.angle_gamma   90.00
#
_symmetry.space_group_name_H-M   'P 1'
#
loop_
_entity.id
_entity.type
_entity.pdbx_description
1 polymer ?
#
loop_
_entity_poly.entity_id
_entity_poly.type
_entity_poly.pdbx_seq_one_letter_code
_entity_poly.pdbx_strand_id
1 'polypeptide(L)'
;MPSSHLPAMQSAAAQFFSAKHFAIAGASSETRKFGHRIFAWYLQHDLPAVPMNPNFATVQVSSRAYNTVSSPSKVSHPRETSLSVITPPPVTAKILKEAKESGIMAVWLQPGSFTDETLVYALENWPGAAIGGFADGTVGGEGWCVLVDGDQAIEDAERIKLKRSSKL
;
A
#
# COMPACT_ATOMS: atom_id res chain seq x y z
N MET A 1 -13.79 29.06 -1.07
CA MET A 1 -14.13 27.63 -1.30
C MET A 1 -12.83 26.86 -1.32
N PRO A 2 -12.59 25.88 -0.44
CA PRO A 2 -11.45 24.99 -0.63
C PRO A 2 -11.65 24.26 -1.96
N SER A 3 -10.59 24.20 -2.77
CA SER A 3 -10.61 23.56 -4.08
C SER A 3 -11.18 22.14 -3.98
N SER A 4 -12.10 21.80 -4.87
CA SER A 4 -12.74 20.47 -4.95
C SER A 4 -11.79 19.37 -5.47
N HIS A 5 -10.50 19.68 -5.64
CA HIS A 5 -9.47 18.77 -6.13
C HIS A 5 -8.53 18.41 -4.98
N LEU A 6 -8.47 17.11 -4.66
CA LEU A 6 -7.44 16.59 -3.78
C LEU A 6 -6.06 16.78 -4.45
N PRO A 7 -5.03 17.22 -3.71
CA PRO A 7 -3.63 17.04 -4.08
C PRO A 7 -3.36 15.69 -4.75
N ALA A 8 -2.43 15.67 -5.71
CA ALA A 8 -2.18 14.49 -6.55
C ALA A 8 -1.89 13.23 -5.71
N MET A 9 -1.13 13.37 -4.62
CA MET A 9 -0.79 12.24 -3.76
C MET A 9 -1.95 11.76 -2.89
N GLN A 10 -2.80 12.67 -2.39
CA GLN A 10 -4.07 12.30 -1.72
C GLN A 10 -5.00 11.54 -2.66
N SER A 11 -5.08 11.97 -3.92
CA SER A 11 -5.85 11.25 -4.95
C SER A 11 -5.29 9.85 -5.21
N ALA A 12 -3.96 9.71 -5.26
CA ALA A 12 -3.31 8.40 -5.42
C ALA A 12 -3.55 7.49 -4.21
N ALA A 13 -3.46 8.02 -2.98
CA ALA A 13 -3.76 7.29 -1.76
C ALA A 13 -5.22 6.80 -1.72
N ALA A 14 -6.18 7.64 -2.09
CA ALA A 14 -7.57 7.23 -2.24
C ALA A 14 -7.74 6.16 -3.33
N GLN A 15 -7.04 6.31 -4.47
CA GLN A 15 -7.04 5.29 -5.53
C GLN A 15 -6.47 3.95 -5.04
N PHE A 16 -5.43 3.97 -4.21
CA PHE A 16 -4.85 2.76 -3.61
C PHE A 16 -5.86 2.01 -2.74
N PHE A 17 -6.63 2.71 -1.90
CA PHE A 17 -7.66 2.09 -1.05
C PHE A 17 -8.96 1.74 -1.77
N SER A 18 -9.10 2.08 -3.06
CA SER A 18 -10.22 1.59 -3.89
C SER A 18 -10.10 0.11 -4.29
N ALA A 19 -8.98 -0.53 -3.96
CA ALA A 19 -8.71 -1.95 -4.25
C ALA A 19 -9.67 -2.89 -3.55
N LYS A 20 -9.89 -4.07 -4.14
CA LYS A 20 -10.62 -5.15 -3.46
C LYS A 20 -9.72 -5.98 -2.56
N HIS A 21 -8.43 -5.98 -2.81
CA HIS A 21 -7.45 -6.78 -2.09
C HIS A 21 -6.20 -5.96 -1.78
N PHE A 22 -5.48 -6.36 -0.74
CA PHE A 22 -4.20 -5.75 -0.38
C PHE A 22 -3.13 -6.83 -0.20
N ALA A 23 -1.89 -6.50 -0.52
CA ALA A 23 -0.72 -7.33 -0.23
C ALA A 23 0.31 -6.52 0.55
N ILE A 24 0.92 -7.12 1.58
CA ILE A 24 1.82 -6.43 2.51
C ILE A 24 3.25 -7.00 2.39
N ALA A 25 4.06 -6.39 1.54
CA ALA A 25 5.46 -6.78 1.33
C ALA A 25 6.33 -6.36 2.52
N GLY A 26 6.89 -7.34 3.21
CA GLY A 26 7.66 -7.13 4.43
C GLY A 26 6.88 -7.39 5.73
N ALA A 27 5.71 -8.03 5.63
CA ALA A 27 4.96 -8.49 6.80
C ALA A 27 5.78 -9.44 7.69
N SER A 28 5.59 -9.36 9.00
CA SER A 28 6.42 -10.05 9.99
C SER A 28 5.62 -10.42 11.24
N SER A 29 5.99 -11.54 11.89
CA SER A 29 5.48 -11.90 13.22
C SER A 29 6.10 -11.08 14.37
N GLU A 30 7.28 -10.52 14.15
CA GLU A 30 7.98 -9.71 15.16
C GLU A 30 7.27 -8.36 15.39
N THR A 31 6.68 -8.19 16.58
CA THR A 31 5.84 -7.03 16.93
C THR A 31 6.56 -5.68 16.88
N ARG A 32 7.88 -5.69 17.11
CA ARG A 32 8.74 -4.49 17.02
C ARG A 32 8.95 -4.03 15.57
N LYS A 33 8.78 -4.90 14.57
CA LYS A 33 9.02 -4.54 13.16
C LYS A 33 7.85 -3.77 12.60
N PHE A 34 8.16 -2.78 11.77
CA PHE A 34 7.16 -1.93 11.14
C PHE A 34 6.16 -2.72 10.28
N GLY A 35 6.63 -3.73 9.54
CA GLY A 35 5.77 -4.61 8.75
C GLY A 35 4.74 -5.41 9.58
N HIS A 36 4.99 -5.67 10.87
CA HIS A 36 3.98 -6.25 11.77
C HIS A 36 2.88 -5.23 12.07
N ARG A 37 3.27 -4.01 12.46
CA ARG A 37 2.34 -2.92 12.79
C ARG A 37 1.45 -2.55 11.60
N ILE A 38 2.03 -2.44 10.41
CA ILE A 38 1.30 -2.17 9.17
C ILE A 38 0.31 -3.31 8.89
N PHE A 39 0.76 -4.58 8.89
CA PHE A 39 -0.16 -5.68 8.62
C PHE A 39 -1.30 -5.77 9.65
N ALA A 40 -0.99 -5.55 10.94
CA ALA A 40 -2.00 -5.48 11.99
C ALA A 40 -3.01 -4.35 11.75
N TRP A 41 -2.57 -3.17 11.30
CA TRP A 41 -3.46 -2.06 10.95
C TRP A 41 -4.43 -2.45 9.83
N TYR A 42 -3.98 -3.11 8.76
CA TYR A 42 -4.88 -3.59 7.69
C TYR A 42 -5.93 -4.56 8.24
N LEU A 43 -5.53 -5.46 9.13
CA LEU A 43 -6.45 -6.42 9.76
C LEU A 43 -7.47 -5.74 10.69
N GLN A 44 -7.07 -4.70 11.42
CA GLN A 44 -7.95 -3.92 12.30
C GLN A 44 -9.00 -3.11 11.54
N HIS A 45 -8.73 -2.77 10.28
CA HIS A 45 -9.66 -2.07 9.39
C HIS A 45 -10.50 -3.02 8.53
N ASP A 46 -10.50 -4.32 8.86
CA ASP A 46 -11.20 -5.36 8.10
C ASP A 46 -10.83 -5.38 6.59
N LEU A 47 -9.65 -4.90 6.24
CA LEU A 47 -9.17 -4.88 4.87
C LEU A 47 -8.63 -6.27 4.50
N PRO A 48 -9.03 -6.83 3.34
CA PRO A 48 -8.61 -8.16 2.90
C PRO A 48 -7.14 -8.15 2.44
N ALA A 49 -6.24 -8.28 3.40
CA ALA A 49 -4.79 -8.20 3.21
C ALA A 49 -4.11 -9.58 3.30
N VAL A 50 -3.26 -9.90 2.32
CA VAL A 50 -2.36 -11.04 2.36
C VAL A 50 -0.95 -10.59 2.76
N PRO A 51 -0.31 -11.22 3.77
CA PRO A 51 1.07 -10.91 4.10
C PRO A 51 2.02 -11.48 3.04
N MET A 52 3.09 -10.75 2.73
CA MET A 52 4.12 -11.20 1.80
C MET A 52 5.47 -11.25 2.49
N ASN A 53 6.04 -12.45 2.53
CA ASN A 53 7.35 -12.72 3.13
C ASN A 53 7.93 -14.02 2.53
N PRO A 54 9.05 -13.97 1.77
CA PRO A 54 9.62 -15.16 1.15
C PRO A 54 10.32 -16.10 2.14
N ASN A 55 10.64 -15.63 3.36
CA ASN A 55 11.43 -16.39 4.33
C ASN A 55 10.56 -17.23 5.27
N PHE A 56 9.27 -16.92 5.40
CA PHE A 56 8.36 -17.59 6.32
C PHE A 56 7.04 -17.87 5.61
N ALA A 57 6.57 -19.12 5.66
CA ALA A 57 5.30 -19.53 5.06
C ALA A 57 4.06 -18.97 5.79
N THR A 58 4.23 -18.55 7.05
CA THR A 58 3.19 -17.88 7.83
C THR A 58 3.75 -16.71 8.61
N VAL A 59 2.91 -15.71 8.87
CA VAL A 59 3.15 -14.68 9.89
C VAL A 59 2.07 -14.75 10.96
N GLN A 60 2.45 -14.40 12.18
CA GLN A 60 1.54 -14.37 13.33
C GLN A 60 1.23 -12.91 13.67
N VAL A 61 -0.05 -12.56 13.73
CA VAL A 61 -0.51 -11.28 14.27
C VAL A 61 -1.61 -11.58 15.28
N SER A 62 -1.48 -10.99 16.46
CA SER A 62 -2.32 -11.37 17.61
C SER A 62 -2.23 -12.89 17.85
N SER A 63 -3.37 -13.57 17.97
CA SER A 63 -3.45 -15.03 18.18
C SER A 63 -3.75 -15.82 16.90
N ARG A 64 -3.51 -15.25 15.71
CA ARG A 64 -3.85 -15.87 14.42
C ARG A 64 -2.66 -15.95 13.47
N ALA A 65 -2.56 -17.10 12.81
CA ALA A 65 -1.62 -17.38 11.74
C ALA A 65 -2.21 -16.98 10.37
N TYR A 66 -1.40 -16.34 9.54
CA TYR A 66 -1.76 -15.96 8.18
C TYR A 66 -0.74 -16.53 7.20
N ASN A 67 -1.21 -17.26 6.20
CA ASN A 67 -0.35 -17.77 5.13
C ASN A 67 0.23 -16.61 4.32
N THR A 68 1.51 -16.70 4.02
CA THR A 68 2.20 -15.68 3.24
C THR A 68 2.26 -16.07 1.77
N VAL A 69 2.38 -15.06 0.93
CA VAL A 69 2.91 -15.23 -0.43
C VAL A 69 4.38 -14.83 -0.47
N SER A 70 5.16 -15.44 -1.35
CA SER A 70 6.60 -15.16 -1.44
C SER A 70 6.92 -13.90 -2.25
N SER A 71 6.05 -13.52 -3.19
CA SER A 71 6.30 -12.45 -4.15
C SER A 71 5.01 -11.97 -4.85
N PRO A 72 5.04 -10.82 -5.55
CA PRO A 72 3.87 -10.29 -6.25
C PRO A 72 3.24 -11.26 -7.27
N SER A 73 4.03 -12.07 -7.98
CA SER A 73 3.49 -13.04 -8.97
C SER A 73 2.65 -14.16 -8.36
N LYS A 74 2.67 -14.32 -7.03
CA LYS A 74 1.88 -15.30 -6.30
C LYS A 74 0.57 -14.73 -5.75
N VAL A 75 0.30 -13.44 -5.94
CA VAL A 75 -0.98 -12.82 -5.60
C VAL A 75 -2.05 -13.28 -6.58
N SER A 76 -3.20 -13.75 -6.07
CA SER A 76 -4.26 -14.37 -6.90
C SER A 76 -5.00 -13.39 -7.82
N HIS A 77 -5.20 -12.14 -7.38
CA HIS A 77 -5.96 -11.12 -8.12
C HIS A 77 -5.16 -9.82 -8.27
N PRO A 78 -4.00 -9.82 -8.94
CA PRO A 78 -3.06 -8.70 -8.88
C PRO A 78 -3.68 -7.39 -9.42
N ARG A 79 -4.51 -7.45 -10.47
CA ARG A 79 -5.20 -6.28 -11.04
C ARG A 79 -6.25 -5.64 -10.13
N GLU A 80 -6.66 -6.34 -9.08
CA GLU A 80 -7.60 -5.85 -8.06
C GLU A 80 -6.91 -5.69 -6.70
N THR A 81 -5.56 -5.82 -6.67
CA THR A 81 -4.73 -5.75 -5.47
C THR A 81 -3.86 -4.51 -5.45
N SER A 82 -3.89 -3.79 -4.34
CA SER A 82 -2.92 -2.74 -4.01
C SER A 82 -1.80 -3.29 -3.12
N LEU A 83 -0.54 -2.89 -3.36
CA LEU A 83 0.63 -3.42 -2.68
C LEU A 83 1.27 -2.40 -1.74
N SER A 84 1.24 -2.67 -0.44
CA SER A 84 1.96 -1.90 0.59
C SER A 84 3.38 -2.46 0.76
N VAL A 85 4.40 -1.64 0.59
CA VAL A 85 5.80 -2.07 0.57
C VAL A 85 6.59 -1.47 1.73
N ILE A 86 7.15 -2.36 2.57
CA ILE A 86 7.87 -2.05 3.80
C ILE A 86 9.29 -2.65 3.78
N THR A 87 9.69 -3.25 2.66
CA THR A 87 10.98 -3.93 2.53
C THR A 87 12.14 -2.95 2.39
N PRO A 88 13.39 -3.36 2.72
CA PRO A 88 14.56 -2.54 2.44
C PRO A 88 14.70 -2.19 0.95
N PRO A 89 15.30 -1.04 0.59
CA PRO A 89 15.27 -0.53 -0.79
C PRO A 89 15.74 -1.51 -1.88
N PRO A 90 16.81 -2.31 -1.71
CA PRO A 90 17.22 -3.28 -2.73
C PRO A 90 16.19 -4.37 -3.01
N VAL A 91 15.37 -4.72 -2.01
CA VAL A 91 14.27 -5.67 -2.14
C VAL A 91 13.06 -4.99 -2.77
N THR A 92 12.75 -3.77 -2.35
CA THR A 92 11.66 -2.96 -2.93
C THR A 92 11.82 -2.81 -4.44
N ALA A 93 13.02 -2.50 -4.93
CA ALA A 93 13.27 -2.38 -6.37
C ALA A 93 12.91 -3.65 -7.16
N LYS A 94 13.18 -4.84 -6.59
CA LYS A 94 12.80 -6.13 -7.21
C LYS A 94 11.29 -6.37 -7.14
N ILE A 95 10.69 -6.09 -5.99
CA ILE A 95 9.25 -6.23 -5.77
C ILE A 95 8.47 -5.33 -6.73
N LEU A 96 8.90 -4.09 -6.96
CA LEU A 96 8.23 -3.20 -7.89
C LEU A 96 8.26 -3.72 -9.33
N LYS A 97 9.39 -4.24 -9.80
CA LYS A 97 9.47 -4.82 -11.15
C LYS A 97 8.48 -5.98 -11.31
N GLU A 98 8.49 -6.93 -10.37
CA GLU A 98 7.59 -8.09 -10.41
C GLU A 98 6.11 -7.69 -10.23
N ALA A 99 5.83 -6.69 -9.38
CA ALA A 99 4.49 -6.15 -9.20
C ALA A 99 3.97 -5.52 -10.49
N LYS A 100 4.81 -4.78 -11.22
CA LYS A 100 4.47 -4.20 -12.52
C LYS A 100 4.15 -5.28 -13.54
N GLU A 101 5.02 -6.30 -13.65
CA GLU A 101 4.83 -7.46 -14.54
C GLU A 101 3.55 -8.24 -14.22
N SER A 102 3.23 -8.39 -12.93
CA SER A 102 2.03 -9.09 -12.47
C SER A 102 0.74 -8.27 -12.66
N GLY A 103 0.86 -6.97 -12.95
CA GLY A 103 -0.27 -6.07 -13.12
C GLY A 103 -0.91 -5.63 -11.80
N ILE A 104 -0.13 -5.47 -10.73
CA ILE A 104 -0.58 -4.90 -9.45
C ILE A 104 -1.21 -3.52 -9.70
N MET A 105 -2.33 -3.25 -9.05
CA MET A 105 -3.17 -2.08 -9.33
C MET A 105 -2.54 -0.76 -8.88
N ALA A 106 -2.00 -0.73 -7.67
CA ALA A 106 -1.40 0.46 -7.05
C ALA A 106 -0.30 0.04 -6.07
N VAL A 107 0.63 0.95 -5.77
CA VAL A 107 1.73 0.70 -4.82
C VAL A 107 1.86 1.82 -3.80
N TRP A 108 2.15 1.47 -2.54
CA TRP A 108 2.44 2.42 -1.48
C TRP A 108 3.78 2.06 -0.83
N LEU A 109 4.77 2.93 -1.04
CA LEU A 109 6.12 2.79 -0.48
C LEU A 109 6.16 3.49 0.88
N GLN A 110 6.31 2.72 1.95
CA GLN A 110 6.42 3.29 3.29
C GLN A 110 7.73 4.06 3.49
N PRO A 111 7.80 4.99 4.45
CA PRO A 111 9.05 5.65 4.81
C PRO A 111 10.18 4.65 5.07
N GLY A 112 11.34 4.92 4.47
CA GLY A 112 12.52 4.05 4.55
C GLY A 112 12.52 2.82 3.64
N SER A 113 11.46 2.56 2.87
CA SER A 113 11.39 1.40 1.96
C SER A 113 11.97 1.66 0.57
N PHE A 114 12.36 2.89 0.24
CA PHE A 114 12.69 3.31 -1.12
C PHE A 114 13.93 4.22 -1.16
N THR A 115 14.55 4.29 -2.33
CA THR A 115 15.45 5.37 -2.75
C THR A 115 14.70 6.30 -3.71
N ASP A 116 15.28 7.47 -4.03
CA ASP A 116 14.73 8.38 -5.03
C ASP A 116 14.49 7.68 -6.37
N GLU A 117 15.44 6.87 -6.84
CA GLU A 117 15.30 6.08 -8.08
C GLU A 117 14.10 5.12 -8.01
N THR A 118 13.90 4.47 -6.86
CA THR A 118 12.81 3.52 -6.65
C THR A 118 11.45 4.23 -6.62
N LEU A 119 11.39 5.42 -6.02
CA LEU A 119 10.18 6.25 -5.98
C LEU A 119 9.84 6.78 -7.37
N VAL A 120 10.82 7.30 -8.11
CA VAL A 120 10.64 7.75 -9.50
C VAL A 120 10.10 6.61 -10.36
N TYR A 121 10.72 5.43 -10.28
CA TYR A 121 10.26 4.24 -10.99
C TYR A 121 8.79 3.92 -10.67
N ALA A 122 8.39 3.97 -9.40
CA ALA A 122 7.00 3.72 -9.00
C ALA A 122 6.04 4.77 -9.58
N LEU A 123 6.37 6.05 -9.51
CA LEU A 123 5.53 7.14 -10.03
C LEU A 123 5.33 7.05 -11.54
N GLU A 124 6.37 6.67 -12.29
CA GLU A 124 6.29 6.46 -13.74
C GLU A 124 5.46 5.23 -14.12
N ASN A 125 5.56 4.15 -13.34
CA ASN A 125 4.93 2.87 -13.68
C ASN A 125 3.49 2.72 -13.14
N TRP A 126 3.08 3.53 -12.17
CA TRP A 126 1.72 3.62 -11.64
C TRP A 126 1.25 5.09 -11.63
N PRO A 127 1.02 5.70 -12.80
CA PRO A 127 0.61 7.10 -12.88
C PRO A 127 -0.71 7.33 -12.14
N GLY A 128 -0.68 8.15 -11.08
CA GLY A 128 -1.82 8.42 -10.21
C GLY A 128 -2.18 7.27 -9.25
N ALA A 129 -1.34 6.25 -9.12
CA ALA A 129 -1.57 5.06 -8.28
C ALA A 129 -0.29 4.58 -7.56
N ALA A 130 0.74 5.42 -7.48
CA ALA A 130 1.91 5.22 -6.62
C ALA A 130 1.94 6.27 -5.51
N ILE A 131 2.24 5.83 -4.28
CA ILE A 131 2.31 6.67 -3.08
C ILE A 131 3.67 6.48 -2.42
N GLY A 132 4.26 7.59 -1.97
CA GLY A 132 5.53 7.61 -1.24
C GLY A 132 6.13 9.01 -1.21
N GLY A 133 7.31 9.15 -0.59
CA GLY A 133 8.01 10.43 -0.50
C GLY A 133 7.37 11.42 0.47
N PHE A 134 7.65 12.70 0.25
CA PHE A 134 7.29 13.83 1.12
C PHE A 134 6.38 14.84 0.41
N ALA A 135 5.63 14.40 -0.61
CA ALA A 135 4.71 15.27 -1.32
C ALA A 135 3.63 15.83 -0.37
N ASP A 136 3.17 17.06 -0.63
CA ASP A 136 2.14 17.73 0.15
C ASP A 136 0.89 16.86 0.35
N GLY A 137 0.29 16.97 1.55
CA GLY A 137 -0.96 16.30 1.91
C GLY A 137 -0.83 15.17 2.92
N THR A 138 0.39 14.71 3.22
CA THR A 138 0.65 13.88 4.42
C THR A 138 0.69 14.78 5.66
N VAL A 139 0.22 14.26 6.80
CA VAL A 139 0.37 14.92 8.11
C VAL A 139 1.58 14.42 8.89
N GLY A 140 2.31 13.44 8.33
CA GLY A 140 3.51 12.85 8.93
C GLY A 140 4.79 13.58 8.53
N GLY A 141 5.71 13.77 9.49
CA GLY A 141 7.02 14.38 9.22
C GLY A 141 8.01 13.50 8.45
N GLU A 142 7.73 12.20 8.32
CA GLU A 142 8.60 11.20 7.68
C GLU A 142 8.12 10.78 6.28
N GLY A 143 7.10 11.47 5.75
CA GLY A 143 6.48 11.14 4.47
C GLY A 143 5.25 10.24 4.60
N TRP A 144 4.69 9.86 3.45
CA TRP A 144 3.41 9.17 3.35
C TRP A 144 3.39 7.80 4.03
N CYS A 145 2.59 7.65 5.07
CA CYS A 145 2.57 6.45 5.91
C CYS A 145 1.15 5.92 6.10
N VAL A 146 0.94 4.62 5.94
CA VAL A 146 -0.41 4.03 6.13
C VAL A 146 -0.91 4.18 7.57
N LEU A 147 -0.03 4.13 8.57
CA LEU A 147 -0.44 4.32 9.98
C LEU A 147 -0.82 5.77 10.32
N VAL A 148 -0.56 6.72 9.42
CA VAL A 148 -0.77 8.15 9.63
C VAL A 148 -1.84 8.69 8.69
N ASP A 149 -1.72 8.36 7.40
CA ASP A 149 -2.55 8.88 6.32
C ASP A 149 -3.61 7.86 5.83
N GLY A 150 -3.57 6.62 6.33
CA GLY A 150 -4.41 5.52 5.85
C GLY A 150 -5.90 5.75 6.08
N ASP A 151 -6.30 6.16 7.29
CA ASP A 151 -7.70 6.39 7.65
C ASP A 151 -8.33 7.46 6.75
N GLN A 152 -7.64 8.59 6.58
CA GLN A 152 -8.12 9.67 5.71
C GLN A 152 -8.21 9.22 4.25
N ALA A 153 -7.25 8.41 3.78
CA ALA A 153 -7.26 7.89 2.42
C ALA A 153 -8.40 6.89 2.17
N ILE A 154 -8.79 6.09 3.17
CA ILE A 154 -9.99 5.24 3.13
C ILE A 154 -11.25 6.11 2.99
N GLU A 155 -11.43 7.11 3.85
CA GLU A 155 -12.58 8.02 3.80
C GLU A 155 -12.69 8.73 2.44
N ASP A 156 -11.55 9.16 1.90
CA ASP A 156 -11.48 9.82 0.60
C ASP A 156 -11.88 8.86 -0.54
N ALA A 157 -11.46 7.60 -0.49
CA ALA A 157 -11.84 6.57 -1.46
C ALA A 157 -13.36 6.30 -1.43
N GLU A 158 -13.95 6.19 -0.24
CA GLU A 158 -15.39 6.01 -0.06
C GLU A 158 -16.18 7.21 -0.58
N ARG A 159 -15.74 8.43 -0.26
CA ARG A 159 -16.35 9.67 -0.75
C ARG A 159 -16.32 9.76 -2.27
N ILE A 160 -15.21 9.36 -2.90
CA ILE A 160 -15.10 9.32 -4.37
C ILE A 160 -16.06 8.29 -4.96
N LYS A 161 -16.16 7.10 -4.35
CA LYS A 161 -17.09 6.05 -4.79
C LYS A 161 -18.54 6.52 -4.74
N LEU A 162 -18.98 7.12 -3.64
CA LEU A 162 -20.34 7.67 -3.48
C LEU A 162 -20.67 8.73 -4.53
N LYS A 163 -19.76 9.67 -4.79
CA LYS A 163 -19.93 10.71 -5.82
C LYS A 163 -20.05 10.16 -7.25
N ARG A 164 -19.40 9.03 -7.53
CA ARG A 164 -19.51 8.35 -8.83
C ARG A 164 -20.85 7.63 -8.96
N SER A 165 -21.31 6.97 -7.90
CA SER A 165 -22.61 6.31 -7.87
C SER A 165 -23.80 7.29 -7.96
N SER A 166 -23.67 8.50 -7.42
CA SER A 166 -24.73 9.52 -7.50
C SER A 166 -24.81 10.29 -8.83
N LYS A 167 -23.89 10.03 -9.77
CA LYS A 167 -23.86 10.64 -11.11
C LYS A 167 -24.34 9.69 -12.21
N LEU A 168 -24.65 8.45 -11.87
CA LEU A 168 -25.30 7.45 -12.72
C LEU A 168 -26.81 7.46 -12.46
#